data_AF-A0A519ITM7-F1
#
_entry.id   AF-A0A519ITM7-F1
#
_cell.length_a   1.000
_cell.length_b   1.000
_cell.length_c   1.000
_cell.angle_alpha   90.00
_cell.angle_beta   90.00
_cell.angle_gamma   90.00
#
_symmetry.space_group_name_H-M   'P 1'
#
loop_
_entity.id
_entity.type
_entity.pdbx_description
1 polymer ?
#
loop_
_entity_poly.entity_id
_entity_poly.type
_entity_poly.pdbx_seq_one_letter_code
_entity_poly.pdbx_strand_id
1 'polypeptide(L)'
;DEARDLIDSAIEGRPLSTWTDRPAKPDTTGWTLWQEHRDRMAALATRVGKLDVRAQWKQADPLYLRLAAPTLIIIAGLYANAAAPDRLYRGLFPDFGALFGAHTLKIEAWITPPVYTGLAPFVLTSGEAAKAPEGSEVTLRVIGPGAPQIIVSPTDGGAVTLHPQADIQNAYEARVIVKEPMNIAVNYWGTRASFPFTIIDDVTPTVSFVEPPKLGEGDRTEFKYKVADDYGVDKLELVFFGRKDIPATAGVIEDLVPVETVALSPTDEEGEYSQDLVRHRWAGMDLKVKLRATDAAGQVAESDVVDYRLPDKIFLQPIGRMAQEARAVLLRNWEEYKVPV
;
A
#
# COMPACT_ATOMS: atom_id res chain seq x y z
N ASP A 1 -40.82 27.72 -41.01
CA ASP A 1 -41.82 28.36 -41.90
C ASP A 1 -42.52 27.37 -42.81
N GLU A 2 -41.80 26.45 -43.46
CA GLU A 2 -42.38 25.38 -44.31
C GLU A 2 -43.47 24.53 -43.60
N ALA A 3 -43.28 24.16 -42.33
CA ALA A 3 -44.30 23.44 -41.56
C ALA A 3 -45.58 24.26 -41.31
N ARG A 4 -45.47 25.60 -41.19
CA ARG A 4 -46.62 26.48 -41.03
C ARG A 4 -47.39 26.57 -42.33
N ASP A 5 -46.69 26.80 -43.45
CA ASP A 5 -47.30 26.88 -44.77
C ASP A 5 -48.01 25.58 -45.16
N LEU A 6 -47.44 24.42 -44.81
CA LEU A 6 -48.08 23.11 -45.00
C LEU A 6 -49.39 22.99 -44.23
N ILE A 7 -49.39 23.37 -42.94
CA ILE A 7 -50.60 23.33 -42.11
C ILE A 7 -51.63 24.33 -42.61
N ASP A 8 -51.18 25.51 -43.03
CA ASP A 8 -52.05 26.62 -43.44
C ASP A 8 -52.70 26.37 -44.81
N SER A 9 -51.96 25.74 -45.72
CA SER A 9 -52.47 25.33 -47.04
C SER A 9 -53.56 24.26 -46.96
N ALA A 10 -53.62 23.50 -45.86
CA ALA A 10 -54.63 22.48 -45.62
C ALA A 10 -55.96 23.06 -45.09
N ILE A 11 -55.99 24.33 -44.68
CA ILE A 11 -57.16 25.00 -44.12
C ILE A 11 -57.59 26.12 -45.06
N GLU A 12 -58.85 26.10 -45.49
CA GLU A 12 -59.40 27.17 -46.31
C GLU A 12 -59.32 28.51 -45.56
N GLY A 13 -58.77 29.53 -46.22
CA GLY A 13 -58.57 30.86 -45.62
C GLY A 13 -57.22 31.07 -44.94
N ARG A 14 -56.36 30.06 -44.84
CA ARG A 14 -54.98 30.19 -44.34
C ARG A 14 -54.88 30.94 -42.99
N PRO A 15 -55.57 30.44 -41.95
CA PRO A 15 -55.72 31.14 -40.67
C PRO A 15 -54.40 31.40 -39.94
N LEU A 16 -53.34 30.61 -40.15
CA LEU A 16 -52.04 30.80 -39.50
C LEU A 16 -51.27 31.98 -40.09
N SER A 17 -51.31 32.17 -41.41
CA SER A 17 -50.71 33.34 -42.07
C SER A 17 -51.40 34.64 -41.67
N THR A 18 -52.72 34.60 -41.38
CA THR A 18 -53.49 35.75 -40.89
C THR A 18 -52.96 36.31 -39.56
N TRP A 19 -52.28 35.51 -38.73
CA TRP A 19 -51.68 35.99 -37.47
C TRP A 19 -50.41 36.81 -37.66
N THR A 20 -49.70 36.60 -38.76
CA THR A 20 -48.49 37.36 -39.11
C THR A 20 -48.76 38.49 -40.10
N ASP A 21 -49.98 38.55 -40.66
CA ASP A 21 -50.41 39.56 -41.62
C ASP A 21 -50.97 40.83 -40.96
N ARG A 22 -51.12 41.90 -41.74
CA ARG A 22 -51.59 43.23 -41.29
C ARG A 22 -52.64 43.79 -42.25
N PRO A 23 -53.59 44.61 -41.76
CA PRO A 23 -54.59 45.23 -42.64
C PRO A 23 -53.92 46.12 -43.68
N ALA A 24 -54.39 46.04 -44.93
CA ALA A 24 -53.89 46.86 -46.03
C ALA A 24 -54.09 48.38 -45.81
N LYS A 25 -55.10 48.75 -45.00
CA LYS A 25 -55.34 50.13 -44.55
C LYS A 25 -55.46 50.14 -43.03
N PRO A 26 -54.55 50.81 -42.30
CA PRO A 26 -54.59 50.87 -40.83
C PRO A 26 -55.47 52.02 -40.33
N ASP A 27 -56.66 52.21 -40.91
CA ASP A 27 -57.68 53.14 -40.42
C ASP A 27 -58.58 52.47 -39.36
N THR A 28 -59.39 53.25 -38.64
CA THR A 28 -60.25 52.73 -37.57
C THR A 28 -61.22 51.66 -38.07
N THR A 29 -61.74 51.82 -39.29
CA THR A 29 -62.64 50.86 -39.95
C THR A 29 -61.91 49.60 -40.45
N GLY A 30 -60.69 49.73 -40.96
CA GLY A 30 -59.85 48.63 -41.40
C GLY A 30 -59.40 47.74 -40.24
N TRP A 31 -59.11 48.33 -39.08
CA TRP A 31 -58.82 47.58 -37.86
C TRP A 31 -60.03 46.80 -37.34
N THR A 32 -61.24 47.37 -37.37
CA THR A 32 -62.45 46.64 -36.94
C THR A 32 -62.76 45.46 -37.86
N LEU A 33 -62.66 45.64 -39.18
CA LEU A 33 -62.85 44.55 -40.15
C LEU A 33 -61.77 43.47 -40.02
N TRP A 34 -60.53 43.87 -39.74
CA TRP A 34 -59.42 42.93 -39.52
C TRP A 34 -59.64 42.07 -38.27
N GLN A 35 -60.16 42.67 -37.19
CA GLN A 35 -60.45 41.94 -35.97
C GLN A 35 -61.57 40.91 -36.20
N GLU A 36 -62.66 41.27 -36.89
CA GLU A 36 -63.71 40.32 -37.26
C GLU A 36 -63.20 39.18 -38.15
N HIS A 37 -62.30 39.50 -39.10
CA HIS A 37 -61.67 38.51 -39.96
C HIS A 37 -60.80 37.53 -39.15
N ARG A 38 -60.01 38.03 -38.21
CA ARG A 38 -59.20 37.21 -37.30
C ARG A 38 -60.06 36.32 -36.41
N ASP A 39 -61.15 36.84 -35.88
CA ASP A 39 -62.08 36.05 -35.05
C ASP A 39 -62.75 34.94 -35.87
N ARG A 40 -63.11 35.23 -37.13
CA ARG A 40 -63.63 34.23 -38.07
C ARG A 40 -62.59 33.15 -38.39
N MET A 41 -61.35 33.54 -38.67
CA MET A 41 -60.25 32.60 -38.94
C MET A 41 -59.89 31.76 -37.72
N ALA A 42 -59.93 32.33 -36.51
CA ALA A 42 -59.75 31.59 -35.26
C ALA A 42 -60.88 30.57 -35.03
N ALA A 43 -62.13 30.93 -35.33
CA ALA A 43 -63.26 30.02 -35.28
C ALA A 43 -63.19 28.90 -36.33
N LEU A 44 -62.56 29.14 -37.48
CA LEU A 44 -62.30 28.12 -38.49
C LEU A 44 -61.16 27.18 -38.07
N ALA A 45 -60.06 27.73 -37.55
CA ALA A 45 -58.92 26.95 -37.08
C ALA A 45 -59.30 25.96 -35.96
N THR A 46 -60.18 26.36 -35.04
CA THR A 46 -60.66 25.48 -33.96
C THR A 46 -61.57 24.34 -34.44
N ARG A 47 -62.21 24.48 -35.62
CA ARG A 47 -63.03 23.41 -36.23
C ARG A 47 -62.21 22.35 -36.94
N VAL A 48 -60.95 22.65 -37.30
CA VAL A 48 -60.06 21.70 -37.98
C VAL A 48 -59.47 20.75 -36.95
N GLY A 49 -60.17 19.65 -36.69
CA GLY A 49 -59.80 18.71 -35.62
C GLY A 49 -58.60 17.81 -35.94
N LYS A 50 -58.29 17.52 -37.22
CA LYS A 50 -57.20 16.60 -37.61
C LYS A 50 -56.58 17.01 -38.94
N LEU A 51 -55.28 17.27 -38.93
CA LEU A 51 -54.46 17.41 -40.13
C LEU A 51 -53.93 16.04 -40.55
N ASP A 52 -54.17 15.63 -41.79
CA ASP A 52 -53.56 14.40 -42.32
C ASP A 52 -52.16 14.70 -42.86
N VAL A 53 -51.17 14.40 -42.03
CA VAL A 53 -49.74 14.56 -42.35
C VAL A 53 -49.09 13.24 -42.80
N ARG A 54 -49.86 12.17 -43.02
CA ARG A 54 -49.33 10.81 -43.27
C ARG A 54 -48.46 10.74 -44.52
N ALA A 55 -48.80 11.47 -45.57
CA ALA A 55 -48.05 11.48 -46.82
C ALA A 55 -46.65 12.09 -46.65
N GLN A 56 -46.56 13.20 -45.91
CA GLN A 56 -45.30 13.91 -45.63
C GLN A 56 -44.41 13.06 -44.72
N TRP A 57 -44.99 12.40 -43.71
CA TRP A 57 -44.23 11.47 -42.87
C TRP A 57 -43.70 10.27 -43.64
N LYS A 58 -44.44 9.76 -44.63
CA LYS A 58 -43.98 8.66 -45.49
C LYS A 58 -42.86 9.11 -46.44
N GLN A 59 -42.83 10.38 -46.83
CA GLN A 59 -41.75 10.95 -47.64
C GLN A 59 -40.47 11.18 -46.81
N ALA A 60 -40.61 11.64 -45.57
CA ALA A 60 -39.49 11.87 -44.66
C ALA A 60 -38.91 10.56 -44.07
N ASP A 61 -39.76 9.56 -43.83
CA ASP A 61 -39.36 8.26 -43.30
C ASP A 61 -40.06 7.11 -44.06
N PRO A 62 -39.58 6.75 -45.27
CA PRO A 62 -40.19 5.70 -46.11
C PRO A 62 -40.14 4.31 -45.48
N LEU A 63 -39.12 4.06 -44.64
CA LEU A 63 -38.85 2.77 -44.00
C LEU A 63 -39.49 2.66 -42.60
N TYR A 64 -40.21 3.70 -42.15
CA TYR A 64 -40.79 3.76 -40.80
C TYR A 64 -39.76 3.52 -39.69
N LEU A 65 -38.50 3.96 -39.90
CA LEU A 65 -37.42 3.81 -38.95
C LEU A 65 -37.75 4.44 -37.59
N ARG A 66 -38.57 5.49 -37.57
CA ARG A 66 -39.07 6.12 -36.34
C ARG A 66 -39.88 5.17 -35.44
N LEU A 67 -40.48 4.12 -36.01
CA LEU A 67 -41.19 3.08 -35.26
C LEU A 67 -40.31 1.84 -35.10
N ALA A 68 -39.63 1.43 -36.16
CA ALA A 68 -38.80 0.23 -36.14
C ALA A 68 -37.63 0.34 -35.15
N ALA A 69 -36.94 1.47 -35.09
CA ALA A 69 -35.79 1.68 -34.20
C ALA A 69 -36.17 1.60 -32.69
N PRO A 70 -37.16 2.37 -32.17
CA PRO A 70 -37.53 2.24 -30.76
C PRO A 70 -38.13 0.87 -30.45
N THR A 71 -38.88 0.26 -31.37
CA THR A 71 -39.40 -1.10 -31.17
C THR A 71 -38.27 -2.13 -31.05
N LEU A 72 -37.26 -2.06 -31.91
CA LEU A 72 -36.08 -2.93 -31.82
C LEU A 72 -35.32 -2.73 -30.50
N ILE A 73 -35.16 -1.48 -30.05
CA ILE A 73 -34.52 -1.18 -28.77
C ILE A 73 -35.32 -1.78 -27.60
N ILE A 74 -36.64 -1.66 -27.62
CA ILE A 74 -37.52 -2.25 -26.60
C ILE A 74 -37.42 -3.78 -26.62
N ILE A 75 -37.48 -4.41 -27.79
CA ILE A 75 -37.35 -5.87 -27.94
C ILE A 75 -35.98 -6.34 -27.47
N ALA A 76 -34.91 -5.64 -27.84
CA ALA A 76 -33.55 -5.95 -27.40
C ALA A 76 -33.40 -5.80 -25.88
N GLY A 77 -34.00 -4.77 -25.28
CA GLY A 77 -34.02 -4.57 -23.83
C GLY A 77 -34.78 -5.68 -23.11
N LEU A 78 -35.96 -6.07 -23.61
CA LEU A 78 -36.75 -7.18 -23.06
C LEU A 78 -36.02 -8.52 -23.17
N TYR A 79 -35.37 -8.78 -24.30
CA TYR A 79 -34.60 -10.01 -24.52
C TYR A 79 -33.34 -10.07 -23.65
N ALA A 80 -32.65 -8.94 -23.46
CA ALA A 80 -31.44 -8.88 -22.67
C ALA A 80 -31.70 -8.86 -21.15
N ASN A 81 -32.91 -8.45 -20.71
CA ASN A 81 -33.38 -8.49 -19.32
C ASN A 81 -32.34 -7.88 -18.35
N ALA A 82 -32.16 -8.46 -17.15
CA ALA A 82 -31.18 -8.00 -16.16
C ALA A 82 -29.71 -8.04 -16.64
N ALA A 83 -29.40 -8.77 -17.73
CA ALA A 83 -28.06 -8.85 -18.30
C ALA A 83 -27.80 -7.78 -19.39
N ALA A 84 -28.78 -6.95 -19.74
CA ALA A 84 -28.64 -5.87 -20.71
C ALA A 84 -27.46 -4.91 -20.43
N PRO A 85 -27.29 -4.37 -19.20
CA PRO A 85 -26.20 -3.44 -18.94
C PRO A 85 -24.82 -4.10 -19.04
N ASP A 86 -24.65 -5.32 -18.50
CA ASP A 86 -23.37 -6.05 -18.55
C ASP A 86 -23.00 -6.45 -19.99
N ARG A 87 -23.97 -6.90 -20.79
CA ARG A 87 -23.74 -7.23 -22.21
C ARG A 87 -23.42 -6.00 -23.05
N LEU A 88 -24.11 -4.89 -22.83
CA LEU A 88 -23.82 -3.63 -23.51
C LEU A 88 -22.42 -3.15 -23.16
N TYR A 89 -22.05 -3.22 -21.88
CA TYR A 89 -20.70 -2.87 -21.42
C TYR A 89 -19.62 -3.73 -22.08
N ARG A 90 -19.78 -5.06 -22.10
CA ARG A 90 -18.83 -5.97 -22.78
C ARG A 90 -18.77 -5.77 -24.30
N GLY A 91 -19.86 -5.31 -24.92
CA GLY A 91 -19.90 -4.99 -26.34
C GLY A 91 -19.18 -3.68 -26.68
N LEU A 92 -19.29 -2.67 -25.81
CA LEU A 92 -18.61 -1.37 -25.96
C LEU A 92 -17.14 -1.44 -25.52
N PHE A 93 -16.83 -2.29 -24.56
CA PHE A 93 -15.49 -2.54 -24.02
C PHE A 93 -15.14 -4.03 -24.09
N PRO A 94 -14.89 -4.57 -25.30
CA PRO A 94 -14.55 -5.97 -25.46
C PRO A 94 -13.20 -6.29 -24.83
N ASP A 95 -13.13 -7.41 -24.11
CA ASP A 95 -11.88 -7.94 -23.57
C ASP A 95 -11.08 -8.63 -24.69
N PHE A 96 -10.21 -7.87 -25.34
CA PHE A 96 -9.33 -8.39 -26.39
C PHE A 96 -8.32 -9.42 -25.86
N GLY A 97 -7.97 -9.41 -24.57
CA GLY A 97 -7.02 -10.37 -24.03
C GLY A 97 -7.55 -11.80 -23.98
N ALA A 98 -8.87 -11.99 -23.95
CA ALA A 98 -9.48 -13.32 -24.07
C ALA A 98 -9.07 -14.01 -25.39
N LEU A 99 -8.92 -13.25 -26.48
CA LEU A 99 -8.46 -13.74 -27.79
C LEU A 99 -6.99 -14.19 -27.77
N PHE A 100 -6.19 -13.61 -26.87
CA PHE A 100 -4.76 -13.90 -26.69
C PHE A 100 -4.48 -14.84 -25.50
N GLY A 101 -5.49 -15.58 -25.04
CA GLY A 101 -5.32 -16.58 -23.99
C GLY A 101 -5.26 -16.03 -22.57
N ALA A 102 -5.75 -14.81 -22.30
CA ALA A 102 -5.79 -14.28 -20.94
C ALA A 102 -6.63 -15.15 -19.97
N HIS A 103 -7.58 -15.92 -20.50
CA HIS A 103 -8.43 -16.83 -19.73
C HIS A 103 -7.71 -18.10 -19.26
N THR A 104 -6.56 -18.45 -19.85
CA THR A 104 -5.71 -19.57 -19.41
C THR A 104 -4.58 -19.13 -18.48
N LEU A 105 -4.48 -17.82 -18.22
CA LEU A 105 -3.45 -17.22 -17.40
C LEU A 105 -3.65 -17.64 -15.94
N LYS A 106 -2.67 -18.36 -15.39
CA LYS A 106 -2.63 -18.68 -13.96
C LYS A 106 -1.72 -17.69 -13.28
N ILE A 107 -2.26 -16.91 -12.36
CA ILE A 107 -1.53 -15.90 -11.59
C ILE A 107 -1.50 -16.39 -10.14
N GLU A 108 -0.31 -16.64 -9.63
CA GLU A 108 -0.03 -16.99 -8.25
C GLU A 108 0.87 -15.91 -7.66
N ALA A 109 0.50 -15.38 -6.52
CA ALA A 109 1.30 -14.39 -5.81
C ALA A 109 1.42 -14.83 -4.35
N TRP A 110 2.62 -14.77 -3.80
CA TRP A 110 2.85 -15.00 -2.38
C TRP A 110 3.84 -13.99 -1.82
N ILE A 111 3.72 -13.75 -0.53
CA ILE A 111 4.63 -12.89 0.22
C ILE A 111 5.51 -13.78 1.07
N THR A 112 6.80 -13.50 1.04
CA THR A 112 7.79 -14.04 1.97
C THR A 112 8.22 -12.91 2.90
N PRO A 113 7.73 -12.91 4.15
CA PRO A 113 8.17 -11.95 5.15
C PRO A 113 9.68 -12.06 5.42
N PRO A 114 10.33 -11.00 5.91
CA PRO A 114 11.73 -11.06 6.30
C PRO A 114 11.98 -12.10 7.40
N VAL A 115 13.18 -12.66 7.42
CA VAL A 115 13.58 -13.72 8.35
C VAL A 115 13.38 -13.30 9.81
N TYR A 116 13.61 -12.02 10.14
CA TYR A 116 13.49 -11.49 11.49
C TYR A 116 12.08 -11.57 12.07
N THR A 117 11.05 -11.57 11.22
CA THR A 117 9.65 -11.59 11.67
C THR A 117 9.17 -12.96 12.13
N GLY A 118 9.90 -14.04 11.78
CA GLY A 118 9.50 -15.42 12.05
C GLY A 118 8.19 -15.87 11.36
N LEU A 119 7.61 -15.04 10.49
CA LEU A 119 6.33 -15.33 9.83
C LEU A 119 6.48 -16.26 8.63
N ALA A 120 5.54 -17.19 8.48
CA ALA A 120 5.51 -18.09 7.33
C ALA A 120 5.06 -17.36 6.04
N PRO A 121 5.54 -17.76 4.86
CA PRO A 121 5.04 -17.24 3.60
C PRO A 121 3.54 -17.51 3.43
N PHE A 122 2.81 -16.53 2.89
CA PHE A 122 1.37 -16.64 2.65
C PHE A 122 0.99 -16.22 1.23
N VAL A 123 -0.05 -16.85 0.70
CA VAL A 123 -0.55 -16.64 -0.66
C VAL A 123 -1.51 -15.45 -0.68
N LEU A 124 -1.52 -14.73 -1.80
CA LEU A 124 -2.35 -13.55 -2.00
C LEU A 124 -3.52 -13.83 -2.94
N THR A 125 -4.67 -13.28 -2.59
CA THR A 125 -5.87 -13.31 -3.42
C THR A 125 -5.98 -12.00 -4.20
N SER A 126 -6.24 -12.09 -5.51
CA SER A 126 -6.42 -10.89 -6.34
C SER A 126 -7.64 -10.08 -5.89
N GLY A 127 -7.46 -8.78 -5.70
CA GLY A 127 -8.49 -7.82 -5.30
C GLY A 127 -8.66 -7.67 -3.78
N GLU A 128 -8.00 -8.51 -2.99
CA GLU A 128 -8.00 -8.42 -1.53
C GLU A 128 -6.80 -7.62 -1.02
N ALA A 129 -7.03 -6.74 -0.03
CA ALA A 129 -5.96 -5.98 0.58
C ALA A 129 -5.20 -6.85 1.59
N ALA A 130 -3.89 -7.02 1.37
CA ALA A 130 -3.03 -7.77 2.27
C ALA A 130 -2.14 -6.85 3.12
N LYS A 131 -1.74 -7.35 4.30
CA LYS A 131 -0.81 -6.69 5.22
C LYS A 131 0.49 -7.46 5.26
N ALA A 132 1.61 -6.77 5.12
CA ALA A 132 2.94 -7.39 5.20
C ALA A 132 3.89 -6.50 6.00
N PRO A 133 4.83 -7.08 6.78
CA PRO A 133 5.93 -6.33 7.39
C PRO A 133 6.75 -5.59 6.33
N GLU A 134 7.35 -4.46 6.72
CA GLU A 134 8.31 -3.76 5.88
C GLU A 134 9.44 -4.70 5.40
N GLY A 135 9.91 -4.54 4.18
CA GLY A 135 10.99 -5.36 3.62
C GLY A 135 10.56 -6.75 3.14
N SER A 136 9.28 -7.11 3.24
CA SER A 136 8.76 -8.37 2.70
C SER A 136 8.96 -8.49 1.19
N GLU A 137 9.31 -9.69 0.71
CA GLU A 137 9.47 -9.97 -0.72
C GLU A 137 8.18 -10.56 -1.29
N VAL A 138 7.56 -9.87 -2.24
CA VAL A 138 6.42 -10.38 -3.01
C VAL A 138 6.97 -11.10 -4.23
N THR A 139 6.68 -12.39 -4.35
CA THR A 139 6.95 -13.16 -5.56
C THR A 139 5.64 -13.34 -6.32
N LEU A 140 5.64 -12.89 -7.57
CA LEU A 140 4.53 -13.04 -8.49
C LEU A 140 4.93 -14.00 -9.60
N ARG A 141 4.17 -15.08 -9.75
CA ARG A 141 4.33 -16.08 -10.80
C ARG A 141 3.13 -16.07 -11.72
N VAL A 142 3.37 -15.88 -13.00
CA VAL A 142 2.34 -15.87 -14.03
C VAL A 142 2.67 -16.95 -15.06
N ILE A 143 1.76 -17.90 -15.27
CA ILE A 143 1.93 -18.98 -16.25
C ILE A 143 0.92 -18.76 -17.37
N GLY A 144 1.41 -18.62 -18.61
CA GLY A 144 0.53 -18.48 -19.77
C GLY A 144 1.25 -18.23 -21.10
N PRO A 145 0.49 -18.04 -22.19
CA PRO A 145 1.02 -18.06 -23.55
C PRO A 145 1.79 -16.80 -23.98
N GLY A 146 1.87 -15.76 -23.14
CA GLY A 146 2.50 -14.50 -23.50
C GLY A 146 3.14 -13.79 -22.30
N ALA A 147 3.96 -12.78 -22.58
CA ALA A 147 4.69 -12.02 -21.56
C ALA A 147 3.77 -10.99 -20.89
N PRO A 148 3.42 -11.15 -19.60
CA PRO A 148 2.66 -10.16 -18.86
C PRO A 148 3.55 -8.97 -18.50
N GLN A 149 2.94 -7.80 -18.35
CA GLN A 149 3.57 -6.63 -17.75
C GLN A 149 3.16 -6.55 -16.28
N ILE A 150 4.11 -6.31 -15.39
CA ILE A 150 3.83 -6.18 -13.96
C ILE A 150 4.00 -4.71 -13.62
N ILE A 151 2.92 -4.07 -13.19
CA ILE A 151 2.91 -2.65 -12.84
C ILE A 151 2.94 -2.57 -11.33
N VAL A 152 4.01 -2.00 -10.78
CA VAL A 152 4.17 -1.70 -9.37
C VAL A 152 3.88 -0.24 -9.17
N SER A 153 2.82 0.08 -8.43
CA SER A 153 2.39 1.45 -8.16
C SER A 153 2.47 1.73 -6.65
N PRO A 154 3.56 2.33 -6.16
CA PRO A 154 3.62 2.86 -4.80
C PRO A 154 2.57 3.97 -4.59
N THR A 155 2.12 4.15 -3.34
CA THR A 155 1.17 5.20 -2.99
C THR A 155 1.80 6.59 -3.14
N ASP A 156 3.05 6.73 -2.73
CA ASP A 156 3.82 7.97 -2.76
C ASP A 156 4.94 7.94 -3.82
N GLY A 157 4.62 7.50 -5.03
CA GLY A 157 5.61 7.39 -6.10
C GLY A 157 5.06 7.22 -7.52
N GLY A 158 5.99 7.15 -8.48
CA GLY A 158 5.68 6.84 -9.87
C GLY A 158 5.52 5.33 -10.08
N ALA A 159 4.57 4.94 -10.92
CA ALA A 159 4.39 3.52 -11.27
C ALA A 159 5.59 3.00 -12.09
N VAL A 160 6.16 1.88 -11.67
CA VAL A 160 7.24 1.18 -12.37
C VAL A 160 6.66 -0.04 -13.07
N THR A 161 6.95 -0.18 -14.36
CA THR A 161 6.57 -1.38 -15.13
C THR A 161 7.77 -2.32 -15.22
N LEU A 162 7.59 -3.54 -14.71
CA LEU A 162 8.52 -4.63 -14.81
C LEU A 162 8.10 -5.55 -15.96
N HIS A 163 9.09 -5.94 -16.76
CA HIS A 163 8.94 -6.95 -17.82
C HIS A 163 9.64 -8.23 -17.36
N PRO A 164 8.92 -9.16 -16.70
CA PRO A 164 9.51 -10.41 -16.26
C PRO A 164 10.03 -11.20 -17.46
N GLN A 165 11.18 -11.84 -17.29
CA GLN A 165 11.75 -12.71 -18.31
C GLN A 165 11.06 -14.08 -18.27
N ALA A 166 10.92 -14.72 -19.44
CA ALA A 166 10.35 -16.05 -19.52
C ALA A 166 11.31 -17.08 -18.89
N ASP A 167 10.78 -17.87 -17.96
CA ASP A 167 11.40 -19.06 -17.39
C ASP A 167 10.85 -20.33 -18.09
N ILE A 168 11.23 -21.50 -17.59
CA ILE A 168 10.82 -22.81 -18.06
C ILE A 168 9.28 -22.93 -18.12
N GLN A 169 8.76 -23.39 -19.26
CA GLN A 169 7.31 -23.56 -19.55
C GLN A 169 6.47 -22.27 -19.64
N ASN A 170 7.03 -21.15 -20.11
CA ASN A 170 6.32 -19.87 -20.20
C ASN A 170 5.78 -19.39 -18.84
N ALA A 171 6.52 -19.69 -17.77
CA ALA A 171 6.33 -19.07 -16.47
C ALA A 171 7.09 -17.75 -16.44
N TYR A 172 6.48 -16.71 -15.90
CA TYR A 172 7.08 -15.39 -15.72
C TYR A 172 7.11 -15.13 -14.21
N GLU A 173 8.30 -14.89 -13.68
CA GLU A 173 8.49 -14.59 -12.26
C GLU A 173 8.97 -13.14 -12.10
N ALA A 174 8.40 -12.43 -11.14
CA ALA A 174 8.94 -11.17 -10.67
C ALA A 174 8.96 -11.13 -9.14
N ARG A 175 10.01 -10.49 -8.63
CA ARG A 175 10.22 -10.29 -7.20
C ARG A 175 10.24 -8.79 -6.93
N VAL A 176 9.43 -8.37 -5.97
CA VAL A 176 9.29 -6.96 -5.59
C VAL A 176 9.42 -6.86 -4.08
N ILE A 177 10.31 -5.99 -3.61
CA ILE A 177 10.47 -5.71 -2.18
C ILE A 177 9.46 -4.64 -1.78
N VAL A 178 8.68 -4.92 -0.75
CA VAL A 178 7.66 -4.03 -0.20
C VAL A 178 8.31 -3.06 0.77
N LYS A 179 8.51 -1.81 0.34
CA LYS A 179 9.07 -0.72 1.17
C LYS A 179 8.06 0.32 1.59
N GLU A 180 7.04 0.53 0.75
CA GLU A 180 5.96 1.48 0.99
C GLU A 180 4.62 0.84 0.62
N PRO A 181 3.48 1.32 1.14
CA PRO A 181 2.17 0.88 0.70
C PRO A 181 2.06 0.98 -0.82
N MET A 182 1.82 -0.14 -1.50
CA MET A 182 1.86 -0.22 -2.96
C MET A 182 0.78 -1.16 -3.50
N ASN A 183 0.42 -0.98 -4.77
CA ASN A 183 -0.45 -1.88 -5.51
C ASN A 183 0.36 -2.54 -6.63
N ILE A 184 0.37 -3.88 -6.66
CA ILE A 184 1.00 -4.65 -7.73
C ILE A 184 -0.10 -5.18 -8.64
N ALA A 185 -0.08 -4.77 -9.90
CA ALA A 185 -1.05 -5.19 -10.91
C ALA A 185 -0.39 -6.00 -12.02
N VAL A 186 -1.03 -7.10 -12.42
CA VAL A 186 -0.65 -7.90 -13.58
C VAL A 186 -1.46 -7.42 -14.77
N ASN A 187 -0.77 -6.89 -15.78
CA ASN A 187 -1.37 -6.41 -17.01
C ASN A 187 -1.02 -7.36 -18.16
N TYR A 188 -2.06 -7.90 -18.81
CA TYR A 188 -1.95 -8.66 -20.04
C TYR A 188 -3.17 -8.33 -20.89
N TRP A 189 -3.01 -7.39 -21.83
CA TRP A 189 -4.12 -6.81 -22.60
C TRP A 189 -5.24 -6.27 -21.69
N GLY A 190 -4.88 -5.56 -20.62
CA GLY A 190 -5.77 -5.13 -19.54
C GLY A 190 -5.38 -5.72 -18.18
N THR A 191 -5.83 -5.09 -17.10
CA THR A 191 -5.56 -5.56 -15.73
C THR A 191 -6.23 -6.92 -15.48
N ARG A 192 -5.43 -7.92 -15.11
CA ARG A 192 -5.87 -9.31 -14.83
C ARG A 192 -5.90 -9.65 -13.35
N ALA A 193 -4.96 -9.11 -12.59
CA ALA A 193 -4.94 -9.22 -11.15
C ALA A 193 -4.41 -7.92 -10.55
N SER A 194 -4.87 -7.58 -9.35
CA SER A 194 -4.40 -6.43 -8.58
C SER A 194 -4.24 -6.88 -7.13
N PHE A 195 -3.11 -6.57 -6.54
CA PHE A 195 -2.78 -6.91 -5.17
C PHE A 195 -2.42 -5.63 -4.42
N PRO A 196 -3.40 -4.98 -3.76
CA PRO A 196 -3.13 -3.84 -2.91
C PRO A 196 -2.51 -4.30 -1.58
N PHE A 197 -1.45 -3.62 -1.15
CA PHE A 197 -0.76 -3.92 0.10
C PHE A 197 -0.69 -2.73 1.03
N THR A 198 -0.69 -3.04 2.31
CA THR A 198 -0.40 -2.10 3.40
C THR A 198 0.77 -2.65 4.22
N ILE A 199 1.61 -1.75 4.72
CA ILE A 199 2.81 -2.10 5.46
C ILE A 199 2.54 -2.05 6.96
N ILE A 200 3.20 -2.95 7.68
CA ILE A 200 3.36 -2.89 9.12
C ILE A 200 4.80 -2.44 9.35
N ASP A 201 4.96 -1.23 9.89
CA ASP A 201 6.26 -0.63 10.19
C ASP A 201 6.90 -1.34 11.37
N ASP A 202 8.21 -1.56 11.30
CA ASP A 202 9.02 -2.24 12.32
C ASP A 202 9.42 -1.26 13.44
N VAL A 203 9.17 -1.62 14.70
CA VAL A 203 9.40 -0.73 15.85
C VAL A 203 10.72 -1.07 16.52
N THR A 204 11.52 -0.04 16.86
CA THR A 204 12.78 -0.24 17.58
C THR A 204 12.55 -0.86 18.98
N PRO A 205 13.41 -1.80 19.41
CA PRO A 205 13.28 -2.44 20.71
C PRO A 205 13.37 -1.43 21.86
N THR A 206 12.84 -1.81 23.02
CA THR A 206 12.97 -1.05 24.26
C THR A 206 13.68 -1.90 25.32
N VAL A 207 14.68 -1.33 25.99
CA VAL A 207 15.43 -2.00 27.05
C VAL A 207 15.65 -1.08 28.24
N SER A 208 15.44 -1.59 29.46
CA SER A 208 15.67 -0.84 30.70
C SER A 208 16.11 -1.73 31.87
N PHE A 209 16.79 -1.13 32.84
CA PHE A 209 17.08 -1.78 34.12
C PHE A 209 15.88 -1.63 35.05
N VAL A 210 15.34 -2.75 35.52
CA VAL A 210 14.33 -2.77 36.60
C VAL A 210 15.04 -2.61 37.95
N GLU A 211 16.11 -3.38 38.13
CA GLU A 211 17.05 -3.21 39.25
C GLU A 211 18.44 -2.94 38.67
N PRO A 212 19.13 -1.87 39.08
CA PRO A 212 20.48 -1.60 38.61
C PRO A 212 21.46 -2.69 39.07
N PRO A 213 22.58 -2.86 38.36
CA PRO A 213 23.58 -3.86 38.71
C PRO A 213 24.16 -3.66 40.10
N LYS A 214 24.12 -4.74 40.88
CA LYS A 214 24.62 -4.83 42.24
C LYS A 214 25.60 -6.00 42.38
N LEU A 215 26.37 -5.95 43.45
CA LEU A 215 27.21 -7.07 43.88
C LEU A 215 26.32 -8.06 44.62
N GLY A 216 26.10 -9.22 44.02
CA GLY A 216 25.34 -10.33 44.58
C GLY A 216 26.17 -11.27 45.44
N GLU A 217 25.60 -12.41 45.81
CA GLU A 217 26.31 -13.43 46.57
C GLU A 217 27.43 -14.08 45.73
N GLY A 218 28.59 -14.31 46.35
CA GLY A 218 29.73 -14.98 45.70
C GLY A 218 30.42 -14.15 44.61
N ASP A 219 30.49 -12.83 44.77
CA ASP A 219 31.12 -11.88 43.85
C ASP A 219 30.48 -11.84 42.44
N ARG A 220 29.20 -12.22 42.33
CA ARG A 220 28.44 -12.20 41.08
C ARG A 220 27.86 -10.81 40.83
N THR A 221 27.76 -10.44 39.56
CA THR A 221 27.02 -9.26 39.13
C THR A 221 25.57 -9.67 38.91
N GLU A 222 24.66 -9.06 39.66
CA GLU A 222 23.22 -9.34 39.63
C GLU A 222 22.44 -8.09 39.23
N PHE A 223 21.49 -8.22 38.30
CA PHE A 223 20.54 -7.17 37.96
C PHE A 223 19.26 -7.76 37.38
N LYS A 224 18.22 -6.93 37.34
CA LYS A 224 16.97 -7.25 36.63
C LYS A 224 16.81 -6.31 35.46
N TYR A 225 16.42 -6.87 34.33
CA TYR A 225 16.19 -6.13 33.10
C TYR A 225 14.78 -6.36 32.59
N LYS A 226 14.30 -5.40 31.82
CA LYS A 226 13.09 -5.53 31.03
C LYS A 226 13.38 -5.19 29.58
N VAL A 227 12.95 -6.06 28.69
CA VAL A 227 13.11 -5.91 27.24
C VAL A 227 11.78 -6.15 26.55
N ALA A 228 11.46 -5.34 25.55
CA ALA A 228 10.24 -5.48 24.77
C ALA A 228 10.49 -5.10 23.30
N ASP A 229 9.87 -5.86 22.41
CA ASP A 229 9.96 -5.73 20.96
C ASP A 229 8.75 -6.40 20.29
N ASP A 230 8.37 -5.99 19.09
CA ASP A 230 7.22 -6.56 18.36
C ASP A 230 7.54 -7.89 17.67
N TYR A 231 8.78 -8.07 17.18
CA TYR A 231 9.26 -9.31 16.55
C TYR A 231 10.29 -10.08 17.38
N GLY A 232 10.71 -9.51 18.51
CA GLY A 232 11.55 -10.13 19.52
C GLY A 232 13.02 -9.72 19.44
N VAL A 233 13.68 -9.70 20.59
CA VAL A 233 15.07 -9.26 20.69
C VAL A 233 16.05 -10.42 20.43
N ASP A 234 16.90 -10.29 19.41
CA ASP A 234 17.90 -11.31 19.04
C ASP A 234 19.06 -11.38 20.03
N LYS A 235 19.56 -10.21 20.48
CA LYS A 235 20.71 -10.12 21.38
C LYS A 235 20.48 -9.09 22.47
N LEU A 236 20.84 -9.47 23.69
CA LEU A 236 20.96 -8.57 24.83
C LEU A 236 22.40 -8.58 25.34
N GLU A 237 23.00 -7.40 25.45
CA GLU A 237 24.40 -7.24 25.86
C GLU A 237 24.50 -6.22 26.98
N LEU A 238 25.35 -6.50 27.96
CA LEU A 238 25.78 -5.54 28.96
C LEU A 238 27.05 -4.86 28.47
N VAL A 239 26.95 -3.56 28.21
CA VAL A 239 28.03 -2.75 27.66
C VAL A 239 28.73 -2.01 28.79
N PHE A 240 30.02 -2.29 28.96
CA PHE A 240 30.90 -1.58 29.89
C PHE A 240 31.67 -0.48 29.15
N PHE A 241 31.72 0.72 29.72
CA PHE A 241 32.46 1.85 29.15
C PHE A 241 32.84 2.88 30.23
N GLY A 242 33.45 4.00 29.84
CA GLY A 242 33.68 5.12 30.76
C GLY A 242 34.87 4.96 31.71
N ARG A 243 35.88 4.17 31.32
CA ARG A 243 37.16 4.05 32.03
C ARG A 243 37.82 5.41 32.24
N LYS A 244 38.15 5.74 33.50
CA LYS A 244 38.78 7.02 33.89
C LYS A 244 40.24 7.15 33.46
N ASP A 245 40.92 6.03 33.22
CA ASP A 245 42.33 5.97 32.84
C ASP A 245 42.59 6.18 31.33
N ILE A 246 41.52 6.21 30.53
CA ILE A 246 41.60 6.44 29.09
C ILE A 246 41.46 7.95 28.81
N PRO A 247 42.43 8.58 28.11
CA PRO A 247 42.29 9.96 27.68
C PRO A 247 41.06 10.13 26.78
N ALA A 248 40.30 11.22 26.94
CA ALA A 248 39.13 11.49 26.10
C ALA A 248 39.44 11.53 24.58
N THR A 249 40.70 11.77 24.21
CA THR A 249 41.22 11.75 22.84
C THR A 249 41.35 10.35 22.22
N ALA A 250 41.33 9.28 23.01
CA ALA A 250 41.49 7.89 22.53
C ALA A 250 40.16 7.22 22.10
N GLY A 251 39.02 7.90 22.25
CA GLY A 251 37.70 7.36 21.95
C GLY A 251 37.08 6.55 23.10
N VAL A 252 35.83 6.12 22.92
CA VAL A 252 35.11 5.29 23.89
C VAL A 252 35.45 3.83 23.61
N ILE A 253 36.12 3.19 24.57
CA ILE A 253 36.38 1.75 24.51
C ILE A 253 35.25 1.04 25.24
N GLU A 254 34.49 0.25 24.49
CA GLU A 254 33.40 -0.57 25.00
C GLU A 254 33.87 -2.03 25.14
N ASP A 255 33.37 -2.72 26.17
CA ASP A 255 33.44 -4.18 26.27
C ASP A 255 32.03 -4.73 26.42
N LEU A 256 31.74 -5.83 25.74
CA LEU A 256 30.41 -6.38 25.60
C LEU A 256 30.38 -7.74 26.30
N VAL A 257 29.45 -7.89 27.24
CA VAL A 257 29.18 -9.18 27.88
C VAL A 257 27.77 -9.63 27.46
N PRO A 258 27.63 -10.80 26.83
CA PRO A 258 26.30 -11.30 26.47
C PRO A 258 25.47 -11.58 27.72
N VAL A 259 24.20 -11.18 27.67
CA VAL A 259 23.19 -11.44 28.69
C VAL A 259 22.28 -12.52 28.13
N GLU A 260 22.29 -13.70 28.75
CA GLU A 260 21.39 -14.79 28.35
C GLU A 260 19.95 -14.44 28.76
N THR A 261 19.05 -14.42 27.78
CA THR A 261 17.60 -14.28 28.00
C THR A 261 16.97 -15.61 28.34
N VAL A 262 15.83 -15.60 29.03
CA VAL A 262 15.11 -16.83 29.39
C VAL A 262 14.44 -17.43 28.15
N ALA A 263 13.81 -16.59 27.32
CA ALA A 263 13.27 -17.01 26.04
C ALA A 263 14.26 -16.79 24.89
N LEU A 264 14.14 -17.60 23.84
CA LEU A 264 14.77 -17.33 22.55
C LEU A 264 13.95 -16.25 21.85
N SER A 265 14.51 -15.06 21.69
CA SER A 265 13.85 -13.89 21.06
C SER A 265 12.59 -13.41 21.79
N PRO A 266 12.70 -12.87 23.02
CA PRO A 266 11.54 -12.38 23.76
C PRO A 266 10.92 -11.12 23.14
N THR A 267 9.59 -11.10 23.03
CA THR A 267 8.79 -9.92 22.65
C THR A 267 8.39 -9.06 23.85
N ASP A 268 8.20 -9.64 25.04
CA ASP A 268 8.12 -8.91 26.31
C ASP A 268 8.64 -9.84 27.41
N GLU A 269 9.78 -9.51 27.99
CA GLU A 269 10.39 -10.30 29.06
C GLU A 269 10.97 -9.39 30.15
N GLU A 270 10.69 -9.77 31.38
CA GLU A 270 11.42 -9.31 32.55
C GLU A 270 12.25 -10.47 33.09
N GLY A 271 13.57 -10.29 33.12
CA GLY A 271 14.53 -11.33 33.45
C GLY A 271 15.48 -10.91 34.56
N GLU A 272 16.05 -11.90 35.24
CA GLU A 272 17.11 -11.72 36.21
C GLU A 272 18.41 -12.30 35.65
N TYR A 273 19.47 -11.49 35.66
CA TYR A 273 20.79 -11.91 35.23
C TYR A 273 21.71 -12.02 36.46
N SER A 274 22.41 -13.14 36.57
CA SER A 274 23.44 -13.37 37.58
C SER A 274 24.64 -14.07 36.93
N GLN A 275 25.75 -13.36 36.79
CA GLN A 275 26.99 -13.90 36.20
C GLN A 275 28.22 -13.53 37.03
N ASP A 276 29.19 -14.45 37.11
CA ASP A 276 30.50 -14.17 37.67
C ASP A 276 31.34 -13.37 36.65
N LEU A 277 31.54 -12.09 36.93
CA LEU A 277 32.36 -11.17 36.14
C LEU A 277 33.73 -10.88 36.78
N VAL A 278 34.14 -11.64 37.79
CA VAL A 278 35.44 -11.46 38.48
C VAL A 278 36.63 -11.73 37.54
N ARG A 279 36.40 -12.53 36.49
CA ARG A 279 37.40 -12.82 35.45
C ARG A 279 37.40 -11.82 34.31
N HIS A 280 36.51 -10.85 34.31
CA HIS A 280 36.41 -9.82 33.28
C HIS A 280 37.71 -9.02 33.12
N ARG A 281 37.98 -8.49 31.92
CA ARG A 281 39.23 -7.75 31.66
C ARG A 281 39.39 -6.50 32.55
N TRP A 282 38.26 -5.92 32.96
CA TRP A 282 38.18 -4.71 33.78
C TRP A 282 37.69 -4.94 35.22
N ALA A 283 37.77 -6.18 35.72
CA ALA A 283 37.41 -6.50 37.11
C ALA A 283 38.08 -5.54 38.11
N GLY A 284 37.32 -5.01 39.09
CA GLY A 284 37.79 -4.09 40.13
C GLY A 284 37.83 -2.60 39.76
N MET A 285 37.41 -2.23 38.55
CA MET A 285 37.30 -0.83 38.12
C MET A 285 35.91 -0.25 38.36
N ASP A 286 35.85 1.07 38.58
CA ASP A 286 34.61 1.84 38.51
C ASP A 286 34.33 2.18 37.04
N LEU A 287 33.24 1.64 36.50
CA LEU A 287 32.84 1.76 35.11
C LEU A 287 31.41 2.29 35.00
N LYS A 288 31.03 2.70 33.80
CA LYS A 288 29.66 2.95 33.42
C LYS A 288 29.12 1.75 32.67
N VAL A 289 27.87 1.39 32.95
CA VAL A 289 27.20 0.26 32.33
C VAL A 289 25.87 0.68 31.74
N LYS A 290 25.54 0.10 30.59
CA LYS A 290 24.25 0.22 29.92
C LYS A 290 23.88 -1.14 29.31
N LEU A 291 22.60 -1.42 29.17
CA LEU A 291 22.13 -2.54 28.36
C LEU A 291 22.01 -2.09 26.92
N ARG A 292 22.33 -2.98 26.00
CA ARG A 292 22.12 -2.83 24.56
C ARG A 292 21.29 -4.02 24.08
N ALA A 293 20.09 -3.74 23.61
CA ALA A 293 19.24 -4.71 22.93
C ALA A 293 19.40 -4.53 21.42
N THR A 294 19.56 -5.62 20.69
CA THR A 294 19.57 -5.64 19.23
C THR A 294 18.47 -6.58 18.76
N ASP A 295 17.54 -6.07 17.97
CA ASP A 295 16.50 -6.90 17.33
C ASP A 295 17.08 -7.70 16.16
N ALA A 296 16.25 -8.54 15.55
CA ALA A 296 16.64 -9.33 14.40
C ALA A 296 16.69 -8.53 13.07
N ALA A 297 16.11 -7.32 13.02
CA ALA A 297 16.23 -6.38 11.90
C ALA A 297 17.56 -5.58 11.95
N GLY A 298 18.30 -5.66 13.06
CA GLY A 298 19.54 -4.95 13.31
C GLY A 298 19.36 -3.57 13.93
N GLN A 299 18.16 -3.20 14.39
CA GLN A 299 17.95 -1.98 15.15
C GLN A 299 18.47 -2.17 16.59
N VAL A 300 19.01 -1.10 17.15
CA VAL A 300 19.70 -1.11 18.44
C VAL A 300 19.05 -0.13 19.38
N ALA A 301 18.77 -0.59 20.59
CA ALA A 301 18.28 0.23 21.70
C ALA A 301 19.23 0.15 22.89
N GLU A 302 19.43 1.29 23.56
CA GLU A 302 20.28 1.38 24.74
C GLU A 302 19.49 1.85 25.96
N SER A 303 19.82 1.31 27.13
CA SER A 303 19.21 1.72 28.40
C SER A 303 19.87 2.98 28.99
N ASP A 304 19.29 3.46 30.09
CA ASP A 304 19.93 4.43 30.97
C ASP A 304 21.29 3.91 31.47
N VAL A 305 22.20 4.86 31.69
CA VAL A 305 23.57 4.61 32.14
C VAL A 305 23.63 4.55 33.65
N VAL A 306 24.26 3.50 34.19
CA VAL A 306 24.47 3.31 35.63
C VAL A 306 25.97 3.26 35.93
N ASP A 307 26.40 3.91 37.01
CA ASP A 307 27.76 3.74 37.53
C ASP A 307 27.84 2.43 38.31
N TYR A 308 28.77 1.54 37.93
CA TYR A 308 28.94 0.22 38.55
C TYR A 308 30.42 -0.11 38.74
N ARG A 309 30.75 -0.63 39.93
CA ARG A 309 32.08 -1.15 40.22
C ARG A 309 32.10 -2.65 39.99
N LEU A 310 32.91 -3.11 39.03
CA LEU A 310 33.00 -4.55 38.76
C LEU A 310 33.63 -5.28 39.95
N PRO A 311 33.11 -6.47 40.29
CA PRO A 311 33.69 -7.30 41.33
C PRO A 311 35.14 -7.70 40.99
N ASP A 312 35.98 -7.79 42.01
CA ASP A 312 37.33 -8.30 41.93
C ASP A 312 37.60 -9.38 42.98
N LYS A 313 38.50 -10.32 42.65
CA LYS A 313 38.91 -11.35 43.59
C LYS A 313 40.04 -10.85 44.45
N ILE A 314 39.85 -10.90 45.76
CA ILE A 314 40.93 -10.64 46.71
C ILE A 314 41.79 -11.90 46.86
N PHE A 315 43.07 -11.81 46.52
CA PHE A 315 44.05 -12.88 46.71
C PHE A 315 44.86 -12.66 48.00
N LEU A 316 44.69 -13.54 48.98
CA LEU A 316 45.45 -13.49 50.25
C LEU A 316 46.91 -13.91 50.07
N GLN A 317 47.19 -14.83 49.15
CA GLN A 317 48.55 -15.31 48.89
C GLN A 317 49.33 -14.27 48.06
N PRO A 318 50.54 -13.87 48.49
CA PRO A 318 51.34 -12.86 47.78
C PRO A 318 51.61 -13.19 46.31
N ILE A 319 51.88 -14.46 46.00
CA ILE A 319 52.15 -14.90 44.63
C ILE A 319 50.91 -14.80 43.72
N GLY A 320 49.73 -15.11 44.26
CA GLY A 320 48.47 -14.97 43.55
C GLY A 320 48.13 -13.51 43.29
N ARG A 321 48.40 -12.63 44.26
CA ARG A 321 48.23 -11.18 44.09
C ARG A 321 49.12 -10.64 42.97
N MET A 322 50.41 -10.97 42.97
CA MET A 322 51.33 -10.53 41.91
C MET A 322 50.91 -11.04 40.52
N ALA A 323 50.47 -12.31 40.43
CA ALA A 323 49.98 -12.86 39.16
C ALA A 323 48.73 -12.15 38.65
N GLN A 324 47.79 -11.81 39.55
CA GLN A 324 46.58 -11.08 39.19
C GLN A 324 46.88 -9.63 38.78
N GLU A 325 47.79 -8.94 39.47
CA GLU A 325 48.26 -7.61 39.09
C GLU A 325 48.89 -7.62 37.69
N ALA A 326 49.77 -8.58 37.40
CA ALA A 326 50.37 -8.75 36.08
C ALA A 326 49.31 -9.02 34.99
N ARG A 327 48.34 -9.91 35.25
CA ARG A 327 47.22 -10.17 34.34
C ARG A 327 46.40 -8.91 34.09
N ALA A 328 46.10 -8.14 35.14
CA ALA A 328 45.35 -6.90 35.02
C ALA A 328 46.08 -5.90 34.13
N VAL A 329 47.38 -5.69 34.34
CA VAL A 329 48.19 -4.78 33.50
C VAL A 329 48.15 -5.19 32.02
N LEU A 330 48.28 -6.49 31.74
CA LEU A 330 48.27 -7.00 30.36
C LEU A 330 46.91 -6.87 29.69
N LEU A 331 45.82 -7.26 30.36
CA LEU A 331 44.47 -7.25 29.78
C LEU A 331 43.83 -5.86 29.69
N ARG A 332 44.26 -4.92 30.53
CA ARG A 332 43.72 -3.56 30.58
C ARG A 332 44.39 -2.63 29.58
N ASN A 333 45.51 -3.04 28.99
CA ASN A 333 46.17 -2.26 27.98
C ASN A 333 45.22 -2.06 26.80
N TRP A 334 44.99 -0.80 26.46
CA TRP A 334 44.06 -0.40 25.42
C TRP A 334 44.77 0.00 24.13
N GLU A 335 46.08 0.25 24.19
CA GLU A 335 46.87 0.58 23.01
C GLU A 335 47.11 -0.69 22.17
N GLU A 336 46.96 -0.57 20.85
CA GLU A 336 47.39 -1.62 19.94
C GLU A 336 48.87 -1.90 20.11
N TYR A 337 49.23 -3.19 20.11
CA TYR A 337 50.62 -3.60 20.17
C TYR A 337 51.37 -3.07 18.94
N LYS A 338 52.30 -2.14 19.17
CA LYS A 338 53.22 -1.66 18.15
C LYS A 338 54.48 -2.52 18.18
N VAL A 339 54.80 -3.15 17.05
CA VAL A 339 56.06 -3.88 16.90
C VAL A 339 57.20 -2.86 17.04
N PRO A 340 58.14 -3.04 17.98
CA PRO A 340 59.31 -2.16 18.07
C PRO A 340 60.12 -2.29 16.77
N VAL A 341 60.42 -1.14 16.16
CA VAL A 341 61.21 -1.03 14.92
C VAL A 341 62.70 -1.28 15.18
#